data_AF-A0A953UY19-F1
#
_entry.id   AF-A0A953UY19-F1
#
_cell.length_a   1.000
_cell.length_b   1.000
_cell.length_c   1.000
_cell.angle_alpha   90.00
_cell.angle_beta   90.00
_cell.angle_gamma   90.00
#
_symmetry.space_group_name_H-M   'P 1'
#
loop_
_entity.id
_entity.type
_entity.pdbx_description
1 polymer ?
#
loop_
_entity_poly.entity_id
_entity_poly.type
_entity_poly.pdbx_seq_one_letter_code
_entity_poly.pdbx_strand_id
1 'polypeptide(L)'
;MDRDIGSDDQRDQGLEQEDRGHQPIDLARAGNNPSPESSPNKPGAHPRTLPDQPIDRPSNPKRPDEPTREFARTKDLERGRQISDAALAAAKEIGRFRMLEVDDLKRLQYGGDTSAAARDLQSLSAYGLIERRTIWAGHDQGKIELVALTSQGKRFLEREYPGTGQVFYERFVKPAEILHDAAIYRMFKAEAHRIEAAGGRVRRVVLDYELKQKAYSPLAKAKALPATEYARRQEEIAQENGLKVVQGHMALPDLRIEYETSSGQQTQVDLELATEHYRASHLASKAEAGFKLYAAGADADHLSSVLEEREITAEIFSL
;
A
#
# COMPACT_ATOMS: atom_id res chain seq x y z
N MET A 1 36.11 15.61 -79.77
CA MET A 1 35.10 16.37 -79.00
C MET A 1 35.53 16.24 -77.54
N ASP A 2 36.58 16.94 -77.11
CA ASP A 2 36.61 18.38 -76.78
C ASP A 2 35.34 18.81 -76.02
N ARG A 3 35.37 18.82 -74.68
CA ARG A 3 35.79 19.98 -73.89
C ARG A 3 35.70 19.68 -72.39
N ASP A 4 36.80 20.07 -71.75
CA ASP A 4 36.99 20.36 -70.33
C ASP A 4 36.29 21.69 -69.95
N ILE A 5 36.48 22.12 -68.69
CA ILE A 5 36.03 23.36 -68.01
C ILE A 5 34.83 23.08 -67.08
N GLY A 6 34.93 23.18 -65.76
CA GLY A 6 36.04 23.65 -64.93
C GLY A 6 35.52 24.01 -63.53
N SER A 7 36.45 23.91 -62.57
CA SER A 7 36.75 24.90 -61.52
C SER A 7 35.67 25.22 -60.47
N ASP A 8 35.97 25.44 -59.20
CA ASP A 8 37.15 25.26 -58.34
C ASP A 8 36.68 25.72 -56.96
N ASP A 9 37.43 25.34 -55.92
CA ASP A 9 37.62 26.10 -54.68
C ASP A 9 36.43 26.38 -53.75
N GLN A 10 36.58 26.45 -52.42
CA GLN A 10 37.56 26.02 -51.42
C GLN A 10 37.10 26.68 -50.12
N ARG A 11 37.42 26.06 -48.98
CA ARG A 11 37.51 26.67 -47.62
C ARG A 11 36.14 27.09 -47.03
N ASP A 12 35.89 27.06 -45.72
CA ASP A 12 36.81 27.33 -44.62
C ASP A 12 36.17 26.99 -43.25
N GLN A 13 37.04 26.61 -42.28
CA GLN A 13 36.94 26.71 -40.79
C GLN A 13 35.81 25.93 -40.06
N GLY A 14 36.04 25.22 -38.95
CA GLY A 14 37.09 25.33 -37.93
C GLY A 14 36.53 25.98 -36.65
N LEU A 15 36.85 25.35 -35.50
CA LEU A 15 36.86 25.91 -34.14
C LEU A 15 35.50 25.94 -33.40
N GLU A 16 35.29 25.12 -32.36
CA GLU A 16 35.79 25.19 -30.97
C GLU A 16 34.82 25.91 -30.01
N GLN A 17 34.51 25.19 -28.92
CA GLN A 17 34.30 25.64 -27.54
C GLN A 17 33.19 26.64 -27.18
N GLU A 18 32.31 26.21 -26.28
CA GLU A 18 32.11 26.77 -24.92
C GLU A 18 31.07 25.89 -24.20
N ASP A 19 31.48 24.93 -23.38
CA ASP A 19 31.56 25.05 -21.91
C ASP A 19 30.66 26.15 -21.31
N ARG A 20 29.47 25.74 -20.87
CA ARG A 20 28.77 26.39 -19.75
C ARG A 20 28.22 25.33 -18.83
N GLY A 21 28.93 25.15 -17.72
CA GLY A 21 28.53 24.32 -16.61
C GLY A 21 27.10 24.57 -16.14
N HIS A 22 26.46 23.49 -15.70
CA HIS A 22 25.31 23.55 -14.80
C HIS A 22 25.56 22.60 -13.63
N GLN A 23 25.62 23.22 -12.47
CA GLN A 23 25.84 22.62 -11.17
C GLN A 23 24.67 21.72 -10.73
N PRO A 24 24.94 20.77 -9.82
CA PRO A 24 23.96 19.79 -9.34
C PRO A 24 22.87 20.45 -8.51
N ILE A 25 21.63 20.03 -8.74
CA ILE A 25 20.42 20.53 -8.09
C ILE A 25 20.23 19.82 -6.74
N ASP A 26 20.40 20.58 -5.66
CA ASP A 26 20.10 20.21 -4.28
C ASP A 26 18.63 19.81 -4.08
N LEU A 27 18.38 18.54 -3.74
CA LEU A 27 17.09 18.07 -3.23
C LEU A 27 17.10 18.04 -1.69
N ALA A 28 16.87 19.21 -1.10
CA ALA A 28 16.46 19.33 0.30
C ALA A 28 15.50 20.52 0.47
N ARG A 29 14.18 20.29 0.47
CA ARG A 29 13.30 21.06 1.37
C ARG A 29 11.94 20.41 1.59
N ALA A 30 11.64 20.27 2.87
CA ALA A 30 10.37 19.83 3.43
C ALA A 30 9.28 20.90 3.31
N GLY A 31 8.03 20.43 3.25
CA GLY A 31 6.86 21.05 3.89
C GLY A 31 6.11 22.09 3.07
N ASN A 32 4.81 21.83 2.86
CA ASN A 32 3.78 22.84 3.12
C ASN A 32 2.38 22.22 3.24
N ASN A 33 1.75 22.48 4.39
CA ASN A 33 0.30 22.42 4.61
C ASN A 33 -0.45 23.32 3.63
N PRO A 34 -1.75 23.09 3.43
CA PRO A 34 -2.64 24.23 3.21
C PRO A 34 -3.86 24.21 4.16
N SER A 35 -4.05 25.34 4.81
CA SER A 35 -5.33 25.95 5.21
C SER A 35 -5.04 27.43 5.49
N PRO A 36 -6.02 28.34 5.49
CA PRO A 36 -7.05 28.61 4.49
C PRO A 36 -7.14 30.14 4.15
N GLU A 37 -7.51 30.53 2.93
CA GLU A 37 -7.90 31.92 2.58
C GLU A 37 -9.04 31.84 1.54
N SER A 38 -10.27 32.33 1.77
CA SER A 38 -10.80 33.69 1.95
C SER A 38 -10.59 34.64 0.77
N SER A 39 -11.69 35.15 0.19
CA SER A 39 -11.74 36.36 -0.64
C SER A 39 -13.19 36.89 -0.80
N PRO A 40 -13.40 38.20 -1.10
CA PRO A 40 -14.20 39.11 -0.25
C PRO A 40 -15.25 40.03 -0.95
N ASN A 41 -15.87 40.93 -0.13
CA ASN A 41 -16.59 42.22 -0.42
C ASN A 41 -18.05 42.19 -0.94
N LYS A 42 -19.03 43.07 -0.58
CA LYS A 42 -19.28 44.22 0.36
C LYS A 42 -20.76 44.73 0.04
N PRO A 43 -21.32 45.86 0.54
CA PRO A 43 -21.73 46.26 1.91
C PRO A 43 -23.22 46.74 2.05
N GLY A 44 -23.71 46.87 3.30
CA GLY A 44 -24.53 48.03 3.76
C GLY A 44 -26.06 47.89 3.91
N ALA A 45 -26.55 47.86 5.17
CA ALA A 45 -27.61 48.74 5.74
C ALA A 45 -28.29 48.10 6.99
N HIS A 46 -28.21 48.80 8.13
CA HIS A 46 -29.02 48.61 9.35
C HIS A 46 -30.21 49.62 9.31
N PRO A 47 -31.34 49.49 10.07
CA PRO A 47 -31.34 49.14 11.51
C PRO A 47 -32.57 48.41 12.13
N ARG A 48 -32.29 47.82 13.30
CA ARG A 48 -33.09 47.64 14.55
C ARG A 48 -34.61 47.40 14.49
N THR A 49 -35.08 46.26 15.03
CA THR A 49 -36.06 46.18 16.16
C THR A 49 -36.34 44.73 16.59
N LEU A 50 -36.41 44.48 17.91
CA LEU A 50 -37.07 43.39 18.63
C LEU A 50 -38.07 44.08 19.59
N PRO A 51 -39.24 43.51 20.00
CA PRO A 51 -39.28 42.25 20.76
C PRO A 51 -40.56 41.36 20.66
N ASP A 52 -40.45 40.19 21.31
CA ASP A 52 -41.46 39.29 21.93
C ASP A 52 -42.58 38.63 21.09
N GLN A 53 -42.56 37.28 21.03
CA GLN A 53 -43.45 36.41 21.85
C GLN A 53 -43.16 34.90 21.67
N PRO A 54 -43.45 34.06 22.68
CA PRO A 54 -43.08 32.64 22.72
C PRO A 54 -44.10 31.77 21.98
N ILE A 55 -43.62 30.89 21.09
CA ILE A 55 -44.47 29.89 20.43
C ILE A 55 -44.17 28.53 21.07
N ASP A 56 -45.13 28.04 21.85
CA ASP A 56 -45.24 26.66 22.28
C ASP A 56 -45.14 25.72 21.08
N ARG A 57 -44.05 24.93 21.02
CA ARG A 57 -43.92 23.83 20.06
C ARG A 57 -44.40 22.53 20.71
N PRO A 58 -45.35 21.81 20.10
CA PRO A 58 -45.80 20.53 20.62
C PRO A 58 -44.65 19.51 20.61
N SER A 59 -44.60 18.74 21.69
CA SER A 59 -43.67 17.64 21.96
C SER A 59 -43.69 16.60 20.84
N ASN A 60 -42.57 16.46 20.16
CA ASN A 60 -42.33 15.43 19.16
C ASN A 60 -42.31 14.04 19.85
N PRO A 61 -42.96 12.99 19.32
CA PRO A 61 -42.94 11.66 19.92
C PRO A 61 -41.53 11.08 19.93
N LYS A 62 -41.20 10.38 21.02
CA LYS A 62 -39.90 9.72 21.28
C LYS A 62 -39.43 8.95 20.03
N ARG A 63 -38.21 9.25 19.60
CA ARG A 63 -37.47 8.45 18.60
C ARG A 63 -37.38 6.99 19.07
N PRO A 64 -37.37 6.00 18.16
CA PRO A 64 -37.18 4.60 18.53
C PRO A 64 -35.84 4.47 19.27
N ASP A 65 -35.87 3.77 20.40
CA ASP A 65 -34.71 3.56 21.27
C ASP A 65 -33.50 3.09 20.46
N GLU A 66 -32.40 3.84 20.55
CA GLU A 66 -31.11 3.36 20.04
C GLU A 66 -30.79 2.05 20.75
N PRO A 67 -30.49 0.96 20.01
CA PRO A 67 -30.19 -0.32 20.64
C PRO A 67 -29.00 -0.13 21.57
N THR A 68 -29.21 -0.44 22.85
CA THR A 68 -28.19 -0.35 23.89
C THR A 68 -26.94 -1.10 23.43
N ARG A 69 -25.74 -0.62 23.77
CA ARG A 69 -24.47 -1.24 23.34
C ARG A 69 -24.41 -2.75 23.58
N GLU A 70 -25.13 -3.24 24.58
CA GLU A 70 -25.26 -4.66 24.90
C GLU A 70 -26.10 -5.45 23.89
N PHE A 71 -27.19 -4.89 23.36
CA PHE A 71 -28.03 -5.51 22.33
C PHE A 71 -27.36 -5.53 20.94
N ALA A 72 -26.54 -4.51 20.64
CA ALA A 72 -25.69 -4.53 19.45
C ALA A 72 -24.60 -5.60 19.55
N ARG A 73 -24.01 -5.79 20.75
CA ARG A 73 -23.00 -6.83 21.03
C ARG A 73 -23.55 -8.23 20.85
N THR A 74 -24.75 -8.53 21.36
CA THR A 74 -25.36 -9.86 21.21
C THR A 74 -25.66 -10.18 19.75
N LYS A 75 -26.17 -9.21 18.97
CA LYS A 75 -26.43 -9.39 17.53
C LYS A 75 -25.16 -9.62 16.71
N ASP A 76 -24.06 -8.92 17.01
CA ASP A 76 -22.79 -9.11 16.31
C ASP A 76 -22.16 -10.48 16.64
N LEU A 77 -22.31 -10.97 17.87
CA LEU A 77 -21.87 -12.31 18.28
C LEU A 77 -22.72 -13.43 17.67
N GLU A 78 -24.05 -13.25 17.59
CA GLU A 78 -24.95 -14.21 16.95
C GLU A 78 -24.75 -14.27 15.43
N ARG A 79 -24.45 -13.13 14.78
CA ARG A 79 -24.07 -13.09 13.35
C ARG A 79 -22.73 -13.74 13.08
N GLY A 80 -21.75 -13.55 13.96
CA GLY A 80 -20.45 -14.23 13.88
C GLY A 80 -20.58 -15.76 13.92
N ARG A 81 -21.52 -16.30 14.71
CA ARG A 81 -21.81 -17.75 14.79
C ARG A 81 -22.45 -18.36 13.53
N GLN A 82 -22.87 -17.54 12.56
CA GLN A 82 -23.40 -18.01 11.27
C GLN A 82 -22.37 -17.95 10.13
N ILE A 83 -21.18 -17.38 10.36
CA ILE A 83 -20.11 -17.30 9.37
C ILE A 83 -19.31 -18.61 9.43
N SER A 84 -19.09 -19.25 8.28
CA SER A 84 -18.27 -20.46 8.20
C SER A 84 -16.82 -20.16 8.60
N ASP A 85 -16.09 -21.15 9.13
CA ASP A 85 -14.66 -20.99 9.44
C ASP A 85 -13.85 -20.59 8.20
N ALA A 86 -14.24 -21.07 7.02
CA ALA A 86 -13.65 -20.71 5.72
C ALA A 86 -13.92 -19.23 5.37
N ALA A 87 -15.16 -18.76 5.52
CA ALA A 87 -15.50 -17.35 5.34
C ALA A 87 -14.75 -16.46 6.35
N LEU A 88 -14.60 -16.90 7.59
CA LEU A 88 -13.84 -16.17 8.61
C LEU A 88 -12.35 -16.12 8.28
N ALA A 89 -11.77 -17.22 7.79
CA ALA A 89 -10.40 -17.26 7.30
C ALA A 89 -10.20 -16.32 6.10
N ALA A 90 -11.14 -16.30 5.16
CA ALA A 90 -11.10 -15.36 4.04
C ALA A 90 -11.22 -13.92 4.49
N ALA A 91 -12.10 -13.59 5.44
CA ALA A 91 -12.21 -12.24 6.00
C ALA A 91 -10.90 -11.80 6.68
N LYS A 92 -10.25 -12.70 7.43
CA LYS A 92 -8.92 -12.44 8.00
C LYS A 92 -7.90 -12.16 6.92
N GLU A 93 -7.86 -12.97 5.88
CA GLU A 93 -6.91 -12.79 4.78
C GLU A 93 -7.15 -11.46 4.06
N ILE A 94 -8.40 -11.15 3.72
CA ILE A 94 -8.80 -9.84 3.16
C ILE A 94 -8.35 -8.69 4.05
N GLY A 95 -8.42 -8.85 5.37
CA GLY A 95 -8.03 -7.81 6.32
C GLY A 95 -6.54 -7.64 6.55
N ARG A 96 -5.74 -8.70 6.36
CA ARG A 96 -4.27 -8.63 6.47
C ARG A 96 -3.66 -7.80 5.35
N PHE A 97 -4.35 -7.79 4.21
CA PHE A 97 -4.06 -6.93 3.09
C PHE A 97 -5.06 -5.77 3.07
N ARG A 98 -4.77 -4.75 2.28
CA ARG A 98 -5.71 -3.62 2.17
C ARG A 98 -6.90 -3.97 1.28
N MET A 99 -6.61 -4.76 0.26
CA MET A 99 -7.56 -5.24 -0.73
C MET A 99 -6.98 -6.43 -1.47
N LEU A 100 -7.85 -7.29 -1.99
CA LEU A 100 -7.48 -8.48 -2.73
C LEU A 100 -8.28 -8.59 -4.03
N GLU A 101 -7.71 -9.21 -5.05
CA GLU A 101 -8.47 -9.68 -6.21
C GLU A 101 -9.29 -10.92 -5.82
N VAL A 102 -10.56 -10.95 -6.23
CA VAL A 102 -11.46 -12.07 -5.93
C VAL A 102 -10.97 -13.36 -6.58
N ASP A 103 -10.38 -13.29 -7.77
CA ASP A 103 -9.85 -14.48 -8.46
C ASP A 103 -8.59 -15.03 -7.79
N ASP A 104 -7.78 -14.19 -7.16
CA ASP A 104 -6.67 -14.65 -6.32
C ASP A 104 -7.17 -15.32 -5.04
N LEU A 105 -8.22 -14.80 -4.40
CA LEU A 105 -8.83 -15.49 -3.27
C LEU A 105 -9.36 -16.87 -3.67
N LYS A 106 -10.10 -16.96 -4.78
CA LYS A 106 -10.61 -18.24 -5.29
C LYS A 106 -9.47 -19.24 -5.51
N ARG A 107 -8.39 -18.81 -6.15
CA ARG A 107 -7.26 -19.67 -6.51
C ARG A 107 -6.41 -20.05 -5.28
N LEU A 108 -5.98 -19.04 -4.51
CA LEU A 108 -4.93 -19.17 -3.49
C LEU A 108 -5.46 -19.45 -2.08
N GLN A 109 -6.68 -19.01 -1.76
CA GLN A 109 -7.30 -19.23 -0.44
C GLN A 109 -8.31 -20.38 -0.46
N TYR A 110 -9.04 -20.55 -1.56
CA TYR A 110 -10.06 -21.61 -1.71
C TYR A 110 -9.60 -22.79 -2.57
N GLY A 111 -8.33 -22.83 -3.00
CA GLY A 111 -7.78 -23.94 -3.79
C GLY A 111 -8.49 -24.16 -5.13
N GLY A 112 -9.10 -23.10 -5.69
CA GLY A 112 -9.87 -23.16 -6.93
C GLY A 112 -11.36 -23.46 -6.76
N ASP A 113 -11.88 -23.69 -5.54
CA ASP A 113 -13.32 -23.85 -5.31
C ASP A 113 -14.06 -22.51 -5.41
N THR A 114 -14.38 -22.14 -6.66
CA THR A 114 -15.07 -20.90 -7.01
C THR A 114 -16.47 -20.81 -6.39
N SER A 115 -17.13 -21.95 -6.19
CA SER A 115 -18.49 -22.00 -5.66
C SER A 115 -18.51 -21.76 -4.15
N ALA A 116 -17.57 -22.35 -3.41
CA ALA A 116 -17.38 -22.06 -1.99
C ALA A 116 -16.99 -20.58 -1.79
N ALA A 117 -16.00 -20.10 -2.54
CA ALA A 117 -15.58 -18.71 -2.48
C ALA A 117 -16.73 -17.73 -2.73
N ALA A 118 -17.55 -17.97 -3.76
CA ALA A 118 -18.69 -17.11 -4.08
C ALA A 118 -19.73 -17.07 -2.95
N ARG A 119 -20.07 -18.23 -2.35
CA ARG A 119 -21.02 -18.31 -1.23
C ARG A 119 -20.50 -17.59 0.02
N ASP A 120 -19.24 -17.79 0.35
CA ASP A 120 -18.63 -17.20 1.54
C ASP A 120 -18.47 -15.68 1.36
N LEU A 121 -18.00 -15.21 0.21
CA LEU A 121 -17.93 -13.77 -0.10
C LEU A 121 -19.33 -13.12 -0.14
N GLN A 122 -20.34 -13.82 -0.66
CA GLN A 122 -21.71 -13.31 -0.63
C GLN A 122 -22.21 -13.17 0.81
N SER A 123 -21.94 -14.17 1.66
CA SER A 123 -22.32 -14.14 3.08
C SER A 123 -21.62 -12.99 3.81
N LEU A 124 -20.30 -12.86 3.69
CA LEU A 124 -19.54 -11.77 4.30
C LEU A 124 -20.03 -10.39 3.85
N SER A 125 -20.40 -10.25 2.57
CA SER A 125 -20.99 -9.03 2.01
C SER A 125 -22.38 -8.75 2.59
N ALA A 126 -23.23 -9.77 2.75
CA ALA A 126 -24.55 -9.65 3.36
C ALA A 126 -24.50 -9.26 4.84
N TYR A 127 -23.47 -9.70 5.57
CA TYR A 127 -23.20 -9.25 6.95
C TYR A 127 -22.54 -7.86 7.02
N GLY A 128 -22.20 -7.25 5.88
CA GLY A 128 -21.56 -5.94 5.81
C GLY A 128 -20.09 -5.96 6.25
N LEU A 129 -19.44 -7.12 6.28
CA LEU A 129 -18.04 -7.25 6.71
C LEU A 129 -17.05 -6.91 5.60
N ILE A 130 -17.44 -7.13 4.34
CA ILE A 130 -16.63 -6.79 3.16
C ILE A 130 -17.42 -5.90 2.19
N GLU A 131 -16.69 -5.10 1.42
CA GLU A 131 -17.18 -4.43 0.23
C GLU A 131 -16.48 -4.98 -1.02
N ARG A 132 -17.22 -5.06 -2.13
CA ARG A 132 -16.71 -5.53 -3.43
C ARG A 132 -16.81 -4.41 -4.46
N ARG A 133 -15.81 -4.29 -5.33
CA ARG A 133 -15.80 -3.33 -6.45
C ARG A 133 -15.23 -3.98 -7.70
N THR A 134 -15.81 -3.68 -8.84
CA THR A 134 -15.25 -4.05 -10.14
C THR A 134 -14.64 -2.82 -10.76
N ILE A 135 -13.38 -2.93 -11.21
CA ILE A 135 -12.70 -1.88 -11.95
C ILE A 135 -12.21 -2.42 -13.30
N TRP A 136 -11.90 -1.51 -14.21
CA TRP A 136 -11.18 -1.84 -15.44
C TRP A 136 -9.69 -1.73 -15.20
N ALA A 137 -8.96 -2.83 -15.41
CA ALA A 137 -7.50 -2.94 -15.22
C ALA A 137 -6.71 -2.62 -16.51
N GLY A 138 -7.30 -1.87 -17.43
CA GLY A 138 -6.73 -1.56 -18.74
C GLY A 138 -7.30 -2.42 -19.87
N HIS A 139 -6.75 -2.24 -21.07
CA HIS A 139 -7.30 -2.81 -22.30
C HIS A 139 -7.14 -4.34 -22.39
N ASP A 140 -6.06 -4.88 -21.83
CA ASP A 140 -5.70 -6.30 -21.97
C ASP A 140 -6.06 -7.17 -20.74
N GLN A 141 -6.18 -6.56 -19.55
CA GLN A 141 -6.52 -7.28 -18.30
C GLN A 141 -8.03 -7.29 -18.00
N GLY A 142 -8.83 -6.54 -18.76
CA GLY A 142 -10.29 -6.54 -18.63
C GLY A 142 -10.80 -5.99 -17.30
N LYS A 143 -11.90 -6.58 -16.82
CA LYS A 143 -12.54 -6.19 -15.55
C LYS A 143 -12.01 -7.09 -14.44
N ILE A 144 -11.48 -6.47 -13.38
CA ILE A 144 -11.08 -7.18 -12.16
C ILE A 144 -12.07 -6.89 -11.04
N GLU A 145 -12.44 -7.93 -10.29
CA GLU A 145 -13.26 -7.82 -9.10
C GLU A 145 -12.35 -7.82 -7.86
N LEU A 146 -12.55 -6.83 -7.02
CA LEU A 146 -11.74 -6.56 -5.84
C LEU A 146 -12.59 -6.59 -4.59
N VAL A 147 -11.98 -6.97 -3.48
CA VAL A 147 -12.62 -7.03 -2.17
C VAL A 147 -11.75 -6.37 -1.10
N ALA A 148 -12.40 -5.65 -0.18
CA ALA A 148 -11.77 -5.05 0.99
C ALA A 148 -12.69 -5.20 2.22
N LEU A 149 -12.12 -5.16 3.42
CA LEU A 149 -12.94 -5.08 4.64
C LEU A 149 -13.63 -3.72 4.74
N THR A 150 -14.85 -3.74 5.26
CA THR A 150 -15.51 -2.52 5.74
C THR A 150 -15.01 -2.17 7.14
N SER A 151 -15.34 -0.98 7.64
CA SER A 151 -15.05 -0.65 9.03
C SER A 151 -15.77 -1.54 10.04
N GLN A 152 -16.91 -2.12 9.67
CA GLN A 152 -17.59 -3.12 10.49
C GLN A 152 -16.79 -4.43 10.48
N GLY A 153 -16.33 -4.88 9.32
CA GLY A 153 -15.48 -6.06 9.17
C GLY A 153 -14.20 -5.97 9.99
N LYS A 154 -13.50 -4.83 9.90
CA LYS A 154 -12.30 -4.58 10.72
C LYS A 154 -12.60 -4.70 12.22
N ARG A 155 -13.58 -3.95 12.73
CA ARG A 155 -13.94 -4.00 14.16
C ARG A 155 -14.39 -5.38 14.62
N PHE A 156 -15.07 -6.11 13.75
CA PHE A 156 -15.46 -7.50 13.99
C PHE A 156 -14.20 -8.36 14.19
N LEU A 157 -13.25 -8.35 13.25
CA LEU A 157 -12.02 -9.15 13.35
C LEU A 157 -11.12 -8.75 14.52
N GLU A 158 -10.97 -7.46 14.79
CA GLU A 158 -10.17 -6.97 15.94
C GLU A 158 -10.72 -7.47 17.27
N ARG A 159 -12.05 -7.66 17.36
CA ARG A 159 -12.71 -8.20 18.55
C ARG A 159 -12.60 -9.72 18.64
N GLU A 160 -12.76 -10.44 17.53
CA GLU A 160 -12.69 -11.90 17.50
C GLU A 160 -11.25 -12.42 17.65
N TYR A 161 -10.25 -11.61 17.26
CA TYR A 161 -8.83 -11.99 17.29
C TYR A 161 -7.95 -11.00 18.08
N PRO A 162 -8.25 -10.79 19.38
CA PRO A 162 -7.45 -9.90 20.20
C PRO A 162 -6.05 -10.48 20.43
N GLY A 163 -5.03 -9.61 20.50
CA GLY A 163 -3.68 -10.00 20.88
C GLY A 163 -2.86 -10.75 19.82
N THR A 164 -3.36 -10.87 18.57
CA THR A 164 -2.58 -11.44 17.46
C THR A 164 -1.43 -10.54 17.01
N GLY A 165 -1.48 -9.24 17.35
CA GLY A 165 -0.57 -8.22 16.85
C GLY A 165 -0.83 -7.81 15.39
N GLN A 166 -1.53 -8.64 14.61
CA GLN A 166 -1.89 -8.34 13.23
C GLN A 166 -2.79 -7.11 13.16
N VAL A 167 -2.43 -6.17 12.30
CA VAL A 167 -3.31 -5.05 11.94
C VAL A 167 -4.23 -5.50 10.83
N PHE A 168 -5.52 -5.16 10.97
CA PHE A 168 -6.52 -5.32 9.91
C PHE A 168 -6.78 -3.98 9.22
N TYR A 169 -6.70 -3.97 7.90
CA TYR A 169 -6.97 -2.81 7.06
C TYR A 169 -8.43 -2.81 6.60
N GLU A 170 -8.92 -1.63 6.21
CA GLU A 170 -10.27 -1.43 5.71
C GLU A 170 -10.25 -0.46 4.53
N ARG A 171 -11.30 -0.52 3.71
CA ARG A 171 -11.60 0.36 2.58
C ARG A 171 -10.63 0.25 1.40
N PHE A 172 -11.17 0.51 0.21
CA PHE A 172 -10.37 0.63 -1.00
C PHE A 172 -9.47 1.88 -1.00
N VAL A 173 -8.27 1.71 -1.56
CA VAL A 173 -7.35 2.81 -1.89
C VAL A 173 -7.67 3.46 -3.22
N LYS A 174 -6.87 4.49 -3.55
CA LYS A 174 -6.94 5.19 -4.83
C LYS A 174 -6.66 4.21 -5.98
N PRO A 175 -7.29 4.41 -7.15
CA PRO A 175 -7.12 3.53 -8.31
C PRO A 175 -5.67 3.23 -8.70
N ALA A 176 -4.76 4.20 -8.56
CA ALA A 176 -3.34 4.03 -8.88
C ALA A 176 -2.61 3.01 -7.99
N GLU A 177 -3.12 2.74 -6.79
CA GLU A 177 -2.51 1.80 -5.83
C GLU A 177 -3.11 0.40 -5.94
N ILE A 178 -4.27 0.26 -6.60
CA ILE A 178 -5.07 -0.98 -6.61
C ILE A 178 -4.32 -2.17 -7.20
N LEU A 179 -3.73 -2.01 -8.39
CA LEU A 179 -3.07 -3.12 -9.08
C LEU A 179 -1.81 -3.57 -8.33
N HIS A 180 -1.08 -2.60 -7.77
CA HIS A 180 0.10 -2.87 -6.95
C HIS A 180 -0.30 -3.61 -5.65
N ASP A 181 -1.27 -3.09 -4.90
CA ASP A 181 -1.76 -3.70 -3.66
C ASP A 181 -2.31 -5.12 -3.89
N ALA A 182 -2.99 -5.37 -5.02
CA ALA A 182 -3.48 -6.70 -5.36
C ALA A 182 -2.32 -7.69 -5.62
N ALA A 183 -1.25 -7.25 -6.28
CA ALA A 183 -0.09 -8.09 -6.57
C ALA A 183 0.73 -8.42 -5.30
N ILE A 184 0.70 -7.58 -4.26
CA ILE A 184 1.35 -7.87 -2.96
C ILE A 184 0.84 -9.19 -2.37
N TYR A 185 -0.44 -9.53 -2.56
CA TYR A 185 -0.99 -10.77 -2.03
C TYR A 185 -0.38 -12.02 -2.67
N ARG A 186 -0.17 -11.98 -3.98
CA ARG A 186 0.49 -13.07 -4.71
C ARG A 186 1.94 -13.23 -4.26
N MET A 187 2.67 -12.12 -4.12
CA MET A 187 4.02 -12.08 -3.56
C MET A 187 4.07 -12.71 -2.15
N PHE A 188 3.13 -12.31 -1.29
CA PHE A 188 3.01 -12.88 0.04
C PHE A 188 2.80 -14.39 -0.02
N LYS A 189 1.88 -14.88 -0.85
CA LYS A 189 1.58 -16.31 -0.95
C LYS A 189 2.78 -17.11 -1.43
N ALA A 190 3.55 -16.60 -2.40
CA ALA A 190 4.79 -17.22 -2.84
C ALA A 190 5.79 -17.41 -1.67
N GLU A 191 6.09 -16.33 -0.94
CA GLU A 191 7.04 -16.40 0.18
C GLU A 191 6.50 -17.21 1.36
N ALA A 192 5.22 -17.07 1.69
CA ALA A 192 4.58 -17.82 2.76
C ALA A 192 4.66 -19.33 2.49
N HIS A 193 4.44 -19.77 1.25
CA HIS A 193 4.62 -21.17 0.87
C HIS A 193 6.06 -21.64 1.07
N ARG A 194 7.07 -20.81 0.74
CA ARG A 194 8.49 -21.14 0.98
C ARG A 194 8.82 -21.27 2.46
N ILE A 195 8.32 -20.33 3.28
CA ILE A 195 8.46 -20.36 4.74
C ILE A 195 7.83 -21.63 5.31
N GLU A 196 6.59 -21.94 4.92
CA GLU A 196 5.84 -23.11 5.40
C GLU A 196 6.47 -24.43 4.94
N ALA A 197 6.96 -24.50 3.71
CA ALA A 197 7.69 -25.66 3.19
C ALA A 197 9.01 -25.91 3.94
N ALA A 198 9.65 -24.87 4.46
CA ALA A 198 10.81 -24.97 5.34
C ALA A 198 10.45 -25.31 6.81
N GLY A 199 9.17 -25.56 7.10
CA GLY A 199 8.64 -25.85 8.43
C GLY A 199 8.45 -24.61 9.31
N GLY A 200 8.52 -23.41 8.73
CA GLY A 200 8.22 -22.16 9.41
C GLY A 200 6.72 -21.87 9.51
N ARG A 201 6.36 -20.85 10.29
CA ARG A 201 4.98 -20.42 10.51
C ARG A 201 4.87 -18.90 10.44
N VAL A 202 4.07 -18.39 9.50
CA VAL A 202 3.76 -16.96 9.42
C VAL A 202 3.01 -16.51 10.67
N ARG A 203 3.49 -15.44 11.31
CA ARG A 203 2.87 -14.84 12.51
C ARG A 203 2.10 -13.58 12.15
N ARG A 204 2.69 -12.72 11.33
CA ARG A 204 2.13 -11.41 10.99
C ARG A 204 2.60 -10.95 9.61
N VAL A 205 1.72 -10.23 8.95
CA VAL A 205 2.00 -9.42 7.77
C VAL A 205 2.04 -7.95 8.18
N VAL A 206 3.08 -7.23 7.75
CA VAL A 206 3.25 -5.80 8.00
C VAL A 206 3.40 -5.09 6.65
N LEU A 207 2.47 -4.20 6.30
CA LEU A 207 2.57 -3.43 5.06
C LEU A 207 3.44 -2.18 5.23
N ASP A 208 3.92 -1.66 4.10
CA ASP A 208 4.69 -0.42 3.98
C ASP A 208 4.15 0.74 4.84
N TYR A 209 2.82 0.87 4.91
CA TYR A 209 2.14 1.91 5.67
C TYR A 209 2.43 1.83 7.17
N GLU A 210 2.43 0.63 7.75
CA GLU A 210 2.76 0.45 9.17
C GLU A 210 4.22 0.79 9.44
N LEU A 211 5.11 0.38 8.55
CA LEU A 211 6.55 0.67 8.65
C LEU A 211 6.79 2.19 8.52
N LYS A 212 6.14 2.84 7.56
CA LYS A 212 6.16 4.31 7.39
C LYS A 212 5.69 5.02 8.65
N GLN A 213 4.60 4.57 9.28
CA GLN A 213 4.11 5.17 10.52
C GLN A 213 5.12 5.04 11.66
N LYS A 214 5.69 3.85 11.87
CA LYS A 214 6.67 3.59 12.93
C LYS A 214 7.98 4.35 12.71
N ALA A 215 8.44 4.47 11.47
CA ALA A 215 9.68 5.14 11.11
C ALA A 215 9.57 6.67 11.05
N TYR A 216 8.55 7.20 10.34
CA TYR A 216 8.51 8.64 10.05
C TYR A 216 7.91 9.48 11.18
N SER A 217 7.08 8.91 12.06
CA SER A 217 6.57 9.63 13.23
C SER A 217 7.70 10.15 14.15
N PRO A 218 8.68 9.33 14.57
CA PRO A 218 9.82 9.81 15.34
C PRO A 218 10.78 10.70 14.51
N LEU A 219 10.99 10.41 13.23
CA LEU A 219 11.81 11.28 12.36
C LEU A 219 11.22 12.68 12.20
N ALA A 220 9.89 12.80 12.10
CA ALA A 220 9.23 14.09 12.00
C ALA A 220 9.50 14.98 13.23
N LYS A 221 9.63 14.38 14.42
CA LYS A 221 9.99 15.08 15.66
C LYS A 221 11.47 15.49 15.70
N ALA A 222 12.32 14.84 14.92
CA ALA A 222 13.76 15.09 14.84
C ALA A 222 14.15 16.10 13.76
N LYS A 223 13.21 16.62 12.95
CA LYS A 223 13.50 17.52 11.81
C LYS A 223 14.24 18.81 12.17
N ALA A 224 14.15 19.26 13.42
CA ALA A 224 14.83 20.47 13.89
C ALA A 224 16.30 20.22 14.28
N LEU A 225 16.76 18.97 14.28
CA LEU A 225 18.14 18.63 14.59
C LEU A 225 19.10 19.08 13.49
N PRO A 226 20.36 19.40 13.83
CA PRO A 226 21.44 19.56 12.86
C PRO A 226 21.58 18.34 11.94
N ALA A 227 22.08 18.53 10.72
CA ALA A 227 22.12 17.47 9.69
C ALA A 227 22.83 16.18 10.15
N THR A 228 23.93 16.30 10.88
CA THR A 228 24.68 15.15 11.42
C THR A 228 23.90 14.39 12.49
N GLU A 229 23.22 15.10 13.39
CA GLU A 229 22.36 14.50 14.41
C GLU A 229 21.10 13.89 13.81
N TYR A 230 20.55 14.52 12.77
CA TYR A 230 19.42 13.98 12.01
C TYR A 230 19.78 12.66 11.32
N ALA A 231 20.95 12.60 10.66
CA ALA A 231 21.42 11.37 10.01
C ALA A 231 21.63 10.24 11.02
N ARG A 232 22.29 10.51 12.15
CA ARG A 232 22.44 9.55 13.24
C ARG A 232 21.08 9.09 13.76
N ARG A 233 20.14 10.01 13.97
CA ARG A 233 18.80 9.67 14.45
C ARG A 233 18.03 8.83 13.44
N GLN A 234 18.22 9.09 12.14
CA GLN A 234 17.64 8.30 11.07
C GLN A 234 18.17 6.87 11.04
N GLU A 235 19.47 6.69 11.23
CA GLU A 235 20.09 5.36 11.35
C GLU A 235 19.60 4.60 12.59
N GLU A 236 19.52 5.26 13.74
CA GLU A 236 18.96 4.67 14.97
C GLU A 236 17.51 4.19 14.76
N ILE A 237 16.65 5.04 14.18
CA ILE A 237 15.26 4.67 13.90
C ILE A 237 15.19 3.54 12.87
N ALA A 238 16.06 3.53 11.86
CA ALA A 238 16.12 2.43 10.90
C ALA A 238 16.45 1.12 11.63
N GLN A 239 17.49 1.10 12.46
CA GLN A 239 17.90 -0.08 13.24
C GLN A 239 16.81 -0.56 14.20
N GLU A 240 16.17 0.35 14.95
CA GLU A 240 15.05 0.05 15.86
C GLU A 240 13.88 -0.65 15.13
N ASN A 241 13.70 -0.37 13.84
CA ASN A 241 12.65 -0.96 13.01
C ASN A 241 13.17 -2.10 12.11
N GLY A 242 14.42 -2.53 12.25
CA GLY A 242 15.02 -3.55 11.38
C GLY A 242 15.03 -3.15 9.90
N LEU A 243 15.29 -1.87 9.62
CA LEU A 243 15.41 -1.26 8.29
C LEU A 243 16.85 -0.77 8.08
N LYS A 244 17.19 -0.42 6.84
CA LYS A 244 18.50 0.17 6.50
C LYS A 244 18.34 1.56 5.90
N VAL A 245 19.37 2.39 6.11
CA VAL A 245 19.52 3.66 5.39
C VAL A 245 20.40 3.40 4.17
N VAL A 246 19.87 3.63 2.98
CA VAL A 246 20.56 3.47 1.70
C VAL A 246 20.52 4.83 1.00
N GLN A 247 21.68 5.34 0.59
CA GLN A 247 21.83 6.65 -0.07
C GLN A 247 21.13 7.80 0.70
N GLY A 248 21.23 7.80 2.03
CA GLY A 248 20.63 8.83 2.88
C GLY A 248 19.11 8.69 3.10
N HIS A 249 18.49 7.62 2.59
CA HIS A 249 17.06 7.37 2.73
C HIS A 249 16.79 6.05 3.45
N MET A 250 15.79 6.03 4.33
CA MET A 250 15.36 4.79 4.95
C MET A 250 14.63 3.95 3.92
N ALA A 251 15.21 2.80 3.58
CA ALA A 251 14.59 1.85 2.68
C ALA A 251 13.42 1.16 3.39
N LEU A 252 12.26 1.12 2.73
CA LEU A 252 11.04 0.49 3.23
C LEU A 252 10.59 -0.56 2.21
N PRO A 253 10.33 -1.81 2.63
CA PRO A 253 9.73 -2.81 1.75
C PRO A 253 8.23 -2.56 1.55
N ASP A 254 7.67 -3.12 0.49
CA ASP A 254 6.21 -3.14 0.28
C ASP A 254 5.51 -4.01 1.34
N LEU A 255 6.16 -5.12 1.71
CA LEU A 255 5.64 -6.10 2.65
C LEU A 255 6.76 -6.67 3.52
N ARG A 256 6.51 -6.79 4.82
CA ARG A 256 7.30 -7.61 5.74
C ARG A 256 6.48 -8.78 6.26
N ILE A 257 7.06 -9.98 6.23
CA ILE A 257 6.50 -11.16 6.88
C ILE A 257 7.29 -11.42 8.15
N GLU A 258 6.64 -11.33 9.31
CA GLU A 258 7.19 -11.80 10.58
C GLU A 258 6.77 -13.26 10.77
N TYR A 259 7.73 -14.14 11.00
CA TYR A 259 7.49 -15.59 11.07
C TYR A 259 8.39 -16.28 12.10
N GLU A 260 7.97 -17.47 12.48
CA GLU A 260 8.69 -18.39 13.34
C GLU A 260 9.36 -19.45 12.45
N THR A 261 10.65 -19.72 12.62
CA THR A 261 11.34 -20.81 11.91
C THR A 261 10.91 -22.17 12.46
N SER A 262 11.31 -23.26 11.80
CA SER A 262 11.10 -24.63 12.32
C SER A 262 11.76 -24.89 13.67
N SER A 263 12.79 -24.12 14.04
CA SER A 263 13.44 -24.16 15.36
C SER A 263 12.75 -23.30 16.43
N GLY A 264 11.66 -22.60 16.10
CA GLY A 264 10.95 -21.70 17.01
C GLY A 264 11.55 -20.30 17.11
N GLN A 265 12.58 -19.98 16.31
CA GLN A 265 13.19 -18.65 16.31
C GLN A 265 12.29 -17.65 15.60
N GLN A 266 12.05 -16.49 16.22
CA GLN A 266 11.36 -15.38 15.58
C GLN A 266 12.31 -14.64 14.63
N THR A 267 11.86 -14.42 13.41
CA THR A 267 12.59 -13.69 12.37
C THR A 267 11.61 -12.97 11.44
N GLN A 268 12.15 -12.27 10.45
CA GLN A 268 11.37 -11.54 9.46
C GLN A 268 12.03 -11.64 8.08
N VAL A 269 11.22 -11.44 7.03
CA VAL A 269 11.70 -11.24 5.67
C VAL A 269 10.99 -10.04 5.05
N ASP A 270 11.77 -9.20 4.35
CA ASP A 270 11.32 -7.99 3.69
C ASP A 270 11.21 -8.24 2.19
N LEU A 271 10.02 -8.00 1.63
CA LEU A 271 9.68 -8.28 0.24
C LEU A 271 9.36 -6.98 -0.51
N GLU A 272 9.82 -6.91 -1.75
CA GLU A 272 9.59 -5.79 -2.66
C GLU A 272 9.04 -6.32 -3.98
N LEU A 273 7.98 -5.68 -4.47
CA LEU A 273 7.42 -6.00 -5.77
C LEU A 273 8.08 -5.12 -6.86
N ALA A 274 8.91 -5.74 -7.68
CA ALA A 274 9.47 -5.12 -8.86
C ALA A 274 8.44 -5.12 -10.00
N THR A 275 8.17 -3.94 -10.55
CA THR A 275 7.30 -3.76 -11.73
C THR A 275 8.11 -3.24 -12.91
N GLU A 276 7.65 -3.49 -14.13
CA GLU A 276 8.30 -3.10 -15.40
C GLU A 276 8.79 -1.64 -15.46
N HIS A 277 8.13 -0.72 -14.76
CA HIS A 277 8.47 0.72 -14.79
C HIS A 277 9.54 1.14 -13.78
N TYR A 278 10.10 0.23 -12.99
CA TYR A 278 11.14 0.57 -12.03
C TYR A 278 12.48 0.84 -12.73
N ARG A 279 13.06 2.02 -12.45
CA ARG A 279 14.43 2.32 -12.88
C ARG A 279 15.41 1.40 -12.15
N ALA A 280 16.38 0.86 -12.88
CA ALA A 280 17.42 -0.04 -12.37
C ALA A 280 18.07 0.43 -11.05
N SER A 281 18.34 1.74 -10.94
CA SER A 281 18.94 2.34 -9.74
C SER A 281 18.08 2.21 -8.49
N HIS A 282 16.74 2.26 -8.60
CA HIS A 282 15.86 2.08 -7.46
C HIS A 282 15.83 0.61 -7.00
N LEU A 283 15.86 -0.34 -7.92
CA LEU A 283 15.92 -1.77 -7.58
C LEU A 283 17.24 -2.14 -6.92
N ALA A 284 18.36 -1.57 -7.38
CA ALA A 284 19.66 -1.77 -6.76
C ALA A 284 19.67 -1.32 -5.30
N SER A 285 19.11 -0.13 -5.00
CA SER A 285 18.99 0.37 -3.62
C SER A 285 18.09 -0.51 -2.74
N LYS A 286 16.99 -1.06 -3.29
CA LYS A 286 16.08 -1.98 -2.57
C LYS A 286 16.75 -3.31 -2.27
N ALA A 287 17.48 -3.87 -3.21
CA ALA A 287 18.25 -5.08 -2.97
C ALA A 287 19.46 -4.83 -2.05
N GLU A 288 20.07 -3.64 -2.05
CA GLU A 288 21.14 -3.27 -1.10
C GLU A 288 20.60 -3.18 0.33
N ALA A 289 19.35 -2.73 0.48
CA ALA A 289 18.63 -2.79 1.74
C ALA A 289 18.43 -4.24 2.24
N GLY A 290 18.57 -5.25 1.36
CA GLY A 290 18.40 -6.67 1.67
C GLY A 290 16.99 -7.18 1.43
N PHE A 291 16.18 -6.48 0.62
CA PHE A 291 14.83 -6.92 0.30
C PHE A 291 14.87 -8.03 -0.75
N LYS A 292 14.03 -9.04 -0.56
CA LYS A 292 13.81 -10.09 -1.53
C LYS A 292 12.89 -9.55 -2.63
N LEU A 293 13.44 -9.44 -3.84
CA LEU A 293 12.72 -8.90 -4.98
C LEU A 293 11.88 -10.00 -5.62
N TYR A 294 10.61 -9.67 -5.86
CA TYR A 294 9.73 -10.49 -6.67
C TYR A 294 9.23 -9.70 -7.88
N ALA A 295 9.09 -10.38 -9.01
CA ALA A 295 8.61 -9.78 -10.24
C ALA A 295 7.48 -10.61 -10.86
N ALA A 296 6.72 -9.99 -11.77
CA ALA A 296 5.87 -10.73 -12.67
C ALA A 296 6.70 -11.65 -13.59
N GLY A 297 6.17 -12.81 -13.98
CA GLY A 297 6.91 -13.75 -14.83
C GLY A 297 7.36 -13.13 -16.16
N ALA A 298 6.56 -12.22 -16.74
CA ALA A 298 6.92 -11.48 -17.95
C ALA A 298 7.99 -10.39 -17.70
N ASP A 299 8.03 -9.82 -16.50
CA ASP A 299 8.95 -8.73 -16.14
C ASP A 299 10.31 -9.29 -15.64
N ALA A 300 10.32 -10.52 -15.14
CA ALA A 300 11.48 -11.12 -14.50
C ALA A 300 12.67 -11.28 -15.47
N ASP A 301 12.46 -11.74 -16.70
CA ASP A 301 13.54 -11.92 -17.68
C ASP A 301 14.24 -10.60 -18.01
N HIS A 302 13.45 -9.52 -18.17
CA HIS A 302 13.98 -8.18 -18.39
C HIS A 302 14.74 -7.66 -17.16
N LEU A 303 14.18 -7.83 -15.97
CA LEU A 303 14.79 -7.35 -14.72
C LEU A 303 16.06 -8.12 -14.34
N SER A 304 16.11 -9.43 -14.58
CA SER A 304 17.30 -10.27 -14.34
C SER A 304 18.48 -9.83 -15.21
N SER A 305 18.23 -9.41 -16.45
CA SER A 305 19.27 -8.86 -17.33
C SER A 305 19.84 -7.52 -16.83
N VAL A 306 19.07 -6.76 -16.07
CA VAL A 306 19.45 -5.44 -15.54
C VAL A 306 20.19 -5.55 -14.21
N LEU A 307 19.96 -6.63 -13.46
CA LEU A 307 20.45 -6.78 -12.09
C LEU A 307 21.65 -7.73 -11.94
N GLU A 308 22.16 -8.33 -13.04
CA GLU A 308 23.32 -9.22 -13.33
C GLU A 308 23.97 -10.10 -12.21
N GLU A 309 23.80 -9.80 -10.92
CA GLU A 309 24.37 -10.47 -9.76
C GLU A 309 23.37 -10.71 -8.61
N ARG A 310 22.07 -10.38 -8.77
CA ARG A 310 21.09 -10.44 -7.66
C ARG A 310 19.90 -11.38 -7.94
N GLU A 311 19.57 -12.21 -6.96
CA GLU A 311 18.44 -13.16 -7.03
C GLU A 311 17.10 -12.42 -7.11
N ILE A 312 16.46 -12.45 -8.30
CA ILE A 312 15.06 -12.05 -8.49
C ILE A 312 14.21 -13.31 -8.50
N THR A 313 13.15 -13.35 -7.69
CA THR A 313 12.23 -14.48 -7.65
C THR A 313 11.07 -14.25 -8.64
N ALA A 314 11.08 -14.98 -9.75
CA ALA A 314 10.10 -14.90 -10.83
C ALA A 314 8.89 -15.82 -10.60
N GLU A 315 8.11 -15.59 -9.54
CA GLU A 315 7.07 -16.55 -9.11
C GLU A 315 5.63 -15.98 -9.10
N ILE A 316 5.42 -14.67 -9.16
CA ILE A 316 4.11 -14.07 -8.76
C ILE A 316 2.94 -14.38 -9.71
N PHE A 317 3.19 -14.55 -11.02
CA PHE A 317 2.14 -14.76 -12.03
C PHE A 317 2.14 -16.17 -12.63
N SER A 318 3.03 -17.05 -12.14
CA SER A 318 3.07 -18.46 -12.52
C SER A 318 2.36 -19.37 -11.51
N LEU A 319 1.75 -18.78 -10.46
CA LEU A 319 1.04 -19.43 -9.35
C LEU A 319 -0.48 -19.47 -9.53
#